data_AF-A0A7V9G8D7-F1
#
_entry.id   AF-A0A7V9G8D7-F1
#
_cell.length_a   1.000
_cell.length_b   1.000
_cell.length_c   1.000
_cell.angle_alpha   90.00
_cell.angle_beta   90.00
_cell.angle_gamma   90.00
#
_symmetry.space_group_name_H-M   'P 1'
#
loop_
_entity.id
_entity.type
_entity.pdbx_description
1 polymer ?
#
loop_
_entity_poly.entity_id
_entity_poly.type
_entity_poly.pdbx_seq_one_letter_code
_entity_poly.pdbx_strand_id
1 'polypeptide(L)'
;MRDSRPLLPPGRRVTVQLAQGPVYRGAVRRSLDGWLVIETDAGHVLLNLDHIAVISQDAPAPGEDDQESDSDQLPRPRSADHPRPVSRAPGRAWNDADLKQLADAFLDGQDDAALATRYNRTRAQLKQMRLGFECARGNLVEDQIPPVAATWIQRWQRVLLAR
;
A
#
# COMPACT_ATOMS: atom_id res chain seq x y z
N MET A 1 3.87 10.28 -13.91
CA MET A 1 2.61 10.93 -13.48
C MET A 1 2.70 11.09 -11.98
N ARG A 2 2.71 12.33 -11.47
CA ARG A 2 2.80 12.62 -10.04
C ARG A 2 1.48 12.23 -9.39
N ASP A 3 1.48 11.21 -8.53
CA ASP A 3 0.35 11.02 -7.60
C ASP A 3 0.52 12.00 -6.43
N SER A 4 0.35 13.28 -6.74
CA SER A 4 0.16 14.33 -5.76
C SER A 4 -1.33 14.43 -5.47
N ARG A 5 -1.82 13.50 -4.65
CA ARG A 5 -3.04 13.74 -3.88
C ARG A 5 -2.70 13.42 -2.44
N PRO A 6 -2.59 14.42 -1.55
CA PRO A 6 -2.71 14.14 -0.13
C PRO A 6 -4.13 13.63 0.05
N LEU A 7 -4.30 12.30 0.08
CA LEU A 7 -5.61 11.67 0.27
C LEU A 7 -6.26 12.14 1.58
N LEU A 8 -5.45 12.61 2.53
CA LEU A 8 -5.86 13.16 3.81
C LEU A 8 -4.97 14.35 4.19
N PRO A 9 -5.54 15.55 4.43
CA PRO A 9 -4.78 16.69 4.90
C PRO A 9 -4.23 16.46 6.32
N PRO A 10 -3.02 16.96 6.64
CA PRO A 10 -2.51 16.97 8.01
C PRO A 10 -3.49 17.67 8.98
N GLY A 11 -3.51 17.23 10.23
CA GLY A 11 -4.42 17.71 11.27
C GLY A 11 -5.83 17.11 11.24
N ARG A 12 -6.22 16.43 10.15
CA ARG A 12 -7.57 15.85 10.01
C ARG A 12 -7.75 14.66 10.94
N ARG A 13 -8.82 14.67 11.75
CA ARG A 13 -9.19 13.49 12.54
C ARG A 13 -9.79 12.40 11.67
N VAL A 14 -9.29 11.19 11.84
CA VAL A 14 -9.69 10.01 11.08
C VAL A 14 -9.85 8.81 12.01
N THR A 15 -10.81 7.96 11.66
CA THR A 15 -10.92 6.60 12.16
C THR A 15 -10.49 5.65 11.05
N VAL A 16 -9.50 4.82 11.33
CA VAL A 16 -8.91 3.87 10.39
C VAL A 16 -9.21 2.45 10.85
N GLN A 17 -9.84 1.66 9.99
CA GLN A 17 -10.15 0.26 10.24
C GLN A 17 -9.33 -0.65 9.32
N LEU A 18 -8.59 -1.57 9.92
CA LEU A 18 -7.92 -2.65 9.20
C LEU A 18 -8.91 -3.78 8.88
N ALA A 19 -8.69 -4.49 7.77
CA ALA A 19 -9.64 -5.50 7.25
C ALA A 19 -10.08 -6.57 8.25
N GLN A 20 -9.19 -7.00 9.14
CA GLN A 20 -9.47 -7.94 10.23
C GLN A 20 -8.69 -7.55 11.49
N GLY A 21 -8.70 -6.26 11.82
CA GLY A 21 -7.79 -5.74 12.83
C GLY A 21 -8.35 -4.62 13.69
N PRO A 22 -7.51 -4.09 14.59
CA PRO A 22 -7.88 -3.01 15.48
C PRO A 22 -8.30 -1.76 14.70
N VAL A 23 -9.16 -0.97 15.33
CA VAL A 23 -9.55 0.35 14.87
C VAL A 23 -8.64 1.38 15.52
N TYR A 24 -8.06 2.24 14.70
CA TYR A 24 -7.23 3.34 15.17
C TYR A 24 -7.97 4.66 14.99
N ARG A 25 -7.85 5.55 15.98
CA ARG A 25 -8.44 6.89 15.95
C ARG A 25 -7.37 7.91 16.25
N GLY A 26 -7.30 8.97 15.46
CA GLY A 26 -6.25 9.96 15.62
C GLY A 26 -6.27 11.06 14.57
N ALA A 27 -5.32 11.98 14.69
CA ALA A 27 -5.12 13.05 13.70
C ALA A 27 -4.09 12.61 12.65
N VAL A 28 -4.35 12.87 11.38
CA VAL A 28 -3.39 12.63 10.31
C VAL A 28 -2.20 13.57 10.49
N ARG A 29 -1.00 13.03 10.64
CA ARG A 29 0.22 13.85 10.65
C ARG A 29 0.76 14.05 9.25
N ARG A 30 0.80 12.97 8.46
CA ARG A 30 1.21 12.98 7.06
C ARG A 30 0.75 11.72 6.34
N SER A 31 0.58 11.84 5.03
CA SER A 31 0.47 10.69 4.13
C SER A 31 1.59 10.79 3.08
N LEU A 32 2.32 9.69 2.87
CA LEU A 32 3.40 9.64 1.90
C LEU A 32 3.62 8.19 1.43
N ASP A 33 3.76 7.99 0.12
CA ASP A 33 4.18 6.73 -0.49
C ASP A 33 3.42 5.48 -0.01
N GLY A 34 2.09 5.59 0.11
CA GLY A 34 1.26 4.46 0.56
C GLY A 34 1.20 4.28 2.08
N TRP A 35 1.84 5.16 2.86
CA TRP A 35 1.79 5.15 4.31
C TRP A 35 1.02 6.33 4.87
N LEU A 36 0.27 6.06 5.93
CA LEU A 36 -0.47 7.03 6.72
C LEU A 36 0.11 7.07 8.13
N VAL A 37 0.58 8.24 8.55
CA VAL A 37 0.94 8.50 9.94
C VAL A 37 -0.25 9.13 10.63
N ILE A 38 -0.74 8.47 11.67
CA ILE A 38 -1.73 9.05 12.59
C ILE A 38 -1.11 9.27 13.95
N GLU A 39 -1.47 10.36 14.60
CA GLU A 39 -1.18 10.63 15.99
C GLU A 39 -2.39 10.22 16.83
N THR A 40 -2.16 9.33 17.78
CA THR A 40 -3.14 8.78 18.71
C THR A 40 -2.76 9.18 20.13
N ASP A 41 -3.65 8.97 21.10
CA ASP A 41 -3.37 9.25 22.52
C ASP A 41 -2.20 8.40 23.08
N ALA A 42 -1.93 7.25 22.47
CA ALA A 42 -0.81 6.37 22.81
C ALA A 42 0.50 6.73 22.06
N GLY A 43 0.48 7.74 21.19
CA GLY A 43 1.60 8.15 20.36
C GLY A 43 1.34 7.95 18.86
N HIS A 44 2.43 7.90 18.08
CA HIS A 44 2.37 7.85 16.63
C HIS A 44 2.20 6.42 16.12
N VAL A 45 1.23 6.21 15.22
CA VAL A 45 1.00 4.94 14.55
C VAL A 45 1.20 5.10 13.05
N LEU A 46 1.96 4.18 12.48
CA LEU A 46 2.24 4.12 11.05
C LEU A 46 1.42 3.00 10.42
N LEU A 47 0.53 3.35 9.50
CA LEU A 47 -0.38 2.41 8.85
C LEU A 47 -0.12 2.37 7.35
N ASN A 48 -0.08 1.17 6.78
CA ASN A 48 0.02 1.00 5.33
C ASN A 48 -1.39 1.10 4.71
N LEU A 49 -1.57 2.01 3.76
CA LEU A 49 -2.84 2.26 3.06
C LEU A 49 -3.36 1.03 2.33
N ASP A 50 -2.50 0.14 1.86
CA ASP A 50 -2.91 -1.10 1.18
C ASP A 50 -3.56 -2.12 2.13
N HIS A 51 -3.35 -1.96 3.44
CA HIS A 51 -3.91 -2.85 4.49
C HIS A 51 -5.12 -2.24 5.20
N ILE A 52 -5.46 -1.01 4.86
CA ILE A 52 -6.61 -0.31 5.43
C ILE A 52 -7.85 -0.70 4.63
N ALA A 53 -8.87 -1.20 5.32
CA ALA A 53 -10.15 -1.51 4.71
C ALA A 53 -11.03 -0.27 4.57
N VAL A 54 -11.04 0.59 5.60
CA VAL A 54 -11.89 1.79 5.64
C VAL A 54 -11.16 2.93 6.34
N ILE A 55 -11.27 4.14 5.77
CA ILE A 55 -10.92 5.40 6.45
C ILE A 55 -12.18 6.24 6.51
N SER A 56 -12.65 6.49 7.72
CA SER A 56 -13.75 7.42 7.98
C SER A 56 -13.16 8.74 8.47
N GLN A 57 -13.54 9.84 7.84
CA GLN A 57 -13.25 11.17 8.36
C GLN A 57 -14.40 11.57 9.28
N ASP A 58 -14.07 12.13 10.45
CA ASP A 58 -15.10 12.83 11.21
C ASP A 58 -15.56 14.01 10.34
N ALA A 59 -16.87 14.12 10.14
CA ALA A 59 -17.43 15.29 9.49
C ALA A 59 -16.93 16.54 10.24
N PRO A 60 -16.51 17.61 9.54
CA PRO A 60 -16.27 18.86 10.24
C PRO A 60 -17.57 19.19 10.97
N ALA A 61 -17.50 19.33 12.30
CA ALA A 61 -18.55 20.03 13.01
C ALA A 61 -18.70 21.40 12.31
N PRO A 62 -19.91 21.85 11.98
CA PRO A 62 -20.07 23.16 11.39
C PRO A 62 -19.77 24.20 12.49
N GLY A 63 -18.69 24.97 12.29
CA GLY A 63 -18.11 25.93 13.24
C GLY A 63 -16.70 25.50 13.65
N GLU A 64 -15.64 26.30 13.52
CA GLU A 64 -15.53 27.77 13.55
C GLU A 64 -14.38 28.24 12.64
N ASP A 65 -14.56 29.43 12.07
CA ASP A 65 -13.51 30.26 11.46
C ASP A 65 -12.44 30.68 12.47
N ASP A 66 -11.29 31.04 11.91
CA ASP A 66 -10.16 31.80 12.47
C ASP A 66 -9.32 31.19 13.61
N GLN A 67 -8.03 30.97 13.32
CA GLN A 67 -6.96 31.81 13.89
C GLN A 67 -5.58 31.48 13.31
N GLU A 68 -4.95 32.51 12.75
CA GLU A 68 -3.48 32.68 12.72
C GLU A 68 -2.89 32.41 14.11
N SER A 69 -1.75 31.71 14.19
CA SER A 69 -0.61 32.13 15.02
C SER A 69 0.61 31.22 14.89
N ASP A 70 1.74 31.91 14.78
CA ASP A 70 3.11 31.56 15.15
C ASP A 70 3.81 30.36 14.51
N SER A 71 4.53 30.72 13.46
CA SER A 71 5.89 30.27 13.22
C SER A 71 6.79 30.46 14.45
N ASP A 72 6.97 29.41 15.25
CA ASP A 72 8.06 29.37 16.23
C ASP A 72 9.00 28.17 16.01
N GLN A 73 10.23 28.56 15.68
CA GLN A 73 11.53 27.87 15.76
C GLN A 73 11.54 26.33 15.90
N LEU A 74 11.77 25.64 14.77
CA LEU A 74 12.52 24.38 14.77
C LEU A 74 13.86 24.56 14.04
N PRO A 75 14.98 24.04 14.58
CA PRO A 75 16.29 24.22 13.98
C PRO A 75 16.34 23.50 12.63
N ARG A 76 16.63 24.25 11.56
CA ARG A 76 16.85 23.68 10.22
C ARG A 76 18.08 22.79 10.25
N PRO A 77 17.99 21.47 10.00
CA PRO A 77 19.17 20.64 9.89
C PRO A 77 20.00 21.09 8.67
N ARG A 78 21.26 21.43 8.91
CA ARG A 78 22.24 21.76 7.87
C ARG A 78 22.72 20.48 7.19
N SER A 79 22.70 20.52 5.86
CA SER A 79 23.26 19.54 4.93
C SER A 79 24.71 19.18 5.26
N ALA A 80 25.00 17.88 5.39
CA ALA A 80 26.26 17.24 4.97
C ALA A 80 26.18 15.72 5.13
N ASP A 81 25.14 15.10 4.56
CA ASP A 81 25.23 13.70 4.13
C ASP A 81 24.10 13.48 3.14
N HIS A 82 24.43 13.27 1.87
CA HIS A 82 23.46 12.76 0.90
C HIS A 82 23.50 11.24 0.99
N PRO A 83 22.61 10.57 1.75
CA PRO A 83 22.39 9.16 1.51
C PRO A 83 21.85 9.07 0.08
N ARG A 84 22.62 8.45 -0.82
CA ARG A 84 22.10 8.04 -2.12
C ARG A 84 20.77 7.32 -1.85
N PRO A 85 19.64 7.74 -2.45
CA PRO A 85 18.40 7.02 -2.30
C PRO A 85 18.57 5.68 -3.01
N VAL A 86 18.97 4.65 -2.25
CA VAL A 86 18.78 3.28 -2.67
C VAL A 86 17.29 3.04 -2.50
N SER A 87 16.52 3.35 -3.53
CA SER A 87 15.09 3.04 -3.61
C SER A 87 14.93 1.53 -3.43
N ARG A 88 14.68 1.12 -2.19
CA ARG A 88 14.30 -0.24 -1.78
C ARG A 88 12.78 -0.35 -1.59
N ALA A 89 12.00 0.57 -2.15
CA ALA A 89 10.56 0.37 -2.25
C ALA A 89 10.32 -0.68 -3.34
N PRO A 90 9.79 -1.88 -3.00
CA PRO A 90 9.50 -2.88 -4.02
C PRO A 90 8.48 -2.26 -4.98
N GLY A 91 8.72 -2.43 -6.28
CA GLY A 91 8.29 -1.59 -7.42
C GLY A 91 6.86 -0.99 -7.52
N ARG A 92 6.62 -0.37 -8.67
CA ARG A 92 5.35 0.27 -9.08
C ARG A 92 4.16 -0.70 -8.99
N ALA A 93 3.01 -0.21 -8.50
CA ALA A 93 1.76 -0.99 -8.42
C ALA A 93 1.48 -1.81 -9.69
N TRP A 94 1.08 -3.07 -9.51
CA TRP A 94 0.74 -3.96 -10.62
C TRP A 94 -0.43 -3.39 -11.41
N ASN A 95 -0.24 -3.25 -12.72
CA ASN A 95 -1.34 -2.99 -13.65
C ASN A 95 -1.74 -4.29 -14.36
N ASP A 96 -2.90 -4.28 -15.01
CA ASP A 96 -3.45 -5.50 -15.61
C ASP A 96 -2.62 -6.01 -16.81
N ALA A 97 -1.90 -5.14 -17.52
CA ALA A 97 -0.96 -5.55 -18.57
C ALA A 97 0.30 -6.23 -17.97
N ASP A 98 0.82 -5.72 -16.86
CA ASP A 98 1.93 -6.37 -16.14
C ASP A 98 1.50 -7.74 -15.61
N LEU A 99 0.26 -7.86 -15.13
CA LEU A 99 -0.32 -9.14 -14.69
C LEU A 99 -0.49 -10.12 -15.85
N LYS A 100 -0.95 -9.67 -17.03
CA LYS A 100 -1.01 -10.52 -18.23
C LYS A 100 0.37 -11.08 -18.58
N GLN A 101 1.38 -10.21 -18.67
CA GLN A 101 2.76 -10.64 -18.95
C GLN A 101 3.33 -11.57 -17.87
N LEU A 102 2.95 -11.36 -16.61
CA LEU A 102 3.36 -12.23 -15.51
C LEU A 102 2.67 -13.60 -15.58
N ALA A 103 1.38 -13.65 -15.94
CA ALA A 103 0.66 -14.91 -16.17
C ALA A 103 1.30 -15.71 -17.29
N ASP A 104 1.61 -15.08 -18.42
CA ASP A 104 2.30 -15.74 -19.54
C ASP A 104 3.64 -16.32 -19.08
N ALA A 105 4.42 -15.55 -18.34
CA ALA A 105 5.70 -16.02 -17.80
C ALA A 105 5.56 -17.17 -16.79
N PHE A 106 4.48 -17.22 -16.00
CA PHE A 106 4.19 -18.35 -15.14
C PHE A 106 3.84 -19.61 -15.92
N LEU A 107 3.07 -19.47 -17.01
CA LEU A 107 2.74 -20.57 -17.92
C LEU A 107 3.97 -21.11 -18.65
N ASP A 108 4.90 -20.21 -19.01
CA ASP A 108 6.20 -20.55 -19.62
C ASP A 108 7.17 -21.21 -18.63
N GLY A 109 6.80 -21.35 -17.36
CA GLY A 109 7.63 -21.98 -16.33
C GLY A 109 8.83 -21.13 -15.88
N GLN A 110 8.79 -19.81 -16.08
CA GLN A 110 9.88 -18.94 -15.62
C GLN A 110 10.02 -18.97 -14.09
N ASP A 111 11.26 -18.91 -13.61
CA ASP A 111 11.57 -18.93 -12.17
C ASP A 111 11.22 -17.61 -11.48
N ASP A 112 10.74 -17.71 -10.24
CA ASP A 112 10.36 -16.58 -9.40
C ASP A 112 11.53 -15.64 -9.11
N ALA A 113 12.77 -16.14 -9.06
CA ALA A 113 13.94 -15.29 -8.86
C ALA A 113 14.23 -14.40 -10.07
N ALA A 114 14.11 -14.95 -11.29
CA ALA A 114 14.26 -14.19 -12.52
C ALA A 114 13.15 -13.14 -12.69
N LEU A 115 11.91 -13.51 -12.38
CA LEU A 115 10.76 -12.61 -12.41
C LEU A 115 10.87 -11.52 -11.34
N ALA A 116 11.34 -11.84 -10.14
CA ALA A 116 11.57 -10.88 -9.07
C ALA A 116 12.53 -9.76 -9.51
N THR A 117 13.65 -10.12 -10.17
CA THR A 117 14.57 -9.14 -10.75
C THR A 117 13.91 -8.32 -11.86
N ARG A 118 13.21 -8.96 -12.80
CA ARG A 118 12.55 -8.29 -13.93
C ARG A 118 11.54 -7.23 -13.49
N TYR A 119 10.73 -7.54 -12.48
CA TYR A 119 9.66 -6.66 -12.00
C TYR A 119 10.09 -5.78 -10.81
N ASN A 120 11.36 -5.82 -10.40
CA ASN A 120 11.88 -5.13 -9.20
C ASN A 120 11.03 -5.42 -7.94
N ARG A 121 10.79 -6.71 -7.70
CA ARG A 121 9.99 -7.26 -6.61
C ARG A 121 10.81 -8.24 -5.78
N THR A 122 10.29 -8.59 -4.61
CA THR A 122 10.91 -9.67 -3.83
C THR A 122 10.46 -11.03 -4.34
N ARG A 123 11.31 -12.04 -4.22
CA ARG A 123 10.95 -13.43 -4.54
C ARG A 123 9.74 -13.92 -3.74
N ALA A 124 9.61 -13.47 -2.49
CA ALA A 124 8.47 -13.78 -1.64
C ALA A 124 7.15 -13.23 -2.22
N GLN A 125 7.16 -12.01 -2.77
CA GLN A 125 5.99 -11.44 -3.44
C GLN A 125 5.59 -12.26 -4.68
N LEU A 126 6.56 -12.63 -5.53
CA LEU A 126 6.31 -13.45 -6.71
C LEU A 126 5.73 -14.82 -6.35
N LYS A 127 6.24 -15.44 -5.28
CA LYS A 127 5.70 -16.69 -4.76
C LYS A 127 4.23 -16.57 -4.34
N GLN A 128 3.85 -15.49 -3.65
CA GLN A 128 2.45 -15.25 -3.27
C GLN A 128 1.56 -15.04 -4.51
N MET A 129 2.05 -14.29 -5.49
CA MET A 129 1.32 -14.05 -6.75
C MET A 129 1.13 -15.34 -7.55
N ARG A 130 2.14 -16.23 -7.57
CA ARG A 130 2.04 -17.55 -8.20
C ARG A 130 1.00 -18.42 -7.52
N LEU A 131 0.97 -18.47 -6.19
CA LEU A 131 -0.06 -19.23 -5.46
C LEU A 131 -1.47 -18.72 -5.77
N GLY A 132 -1.66 -17.40 -5.79
CA GLY A 132 -2.94 -16.79 -6.18
C GLY A 132 -3.31 -17.09 -7.64
N PHE A 133 -2.33 -17.13 -8.54
CA PHE A 133 -2.51 -17.48 -9.95
C PHE A 133 -2.92 -18.95 -10.13
N GLU A 134 -2.23 -19.87 -9.46
CA GLU A 134 -2.56 -21.30 -9.51
C GLU A 134 -3.94 -21.59 -8.90
N CYS A 135 -4.31 -20.89 -7.83
CA CYS A 135 -5.65 -20.95 -7.27
C CYS A 135 -6.71 -20.41 -8.23
N ALA A 136 -6.46 -19.25 -8.86
CA ALA A 136 -7.37 -18.67 -9.85
C ALA A 136 -7.60 -19.57 -11.08
N ARG A 137 -6.63 -20.45 -11.41
CA ARG A 137 -6.74 -21.47 -12.47
C ARG A 137 -7.44 -22.75 -12.02
N GLY A 138 -7.73 -22.90 -10.74
CA GLY A 138 -8.32 -24.12 -10.17
C GLY A 138 -7.32 -25.24 -9.88
N ASN A 139 -6.01 -24.95 -9.90
CA ASN A 139 -4.98 -25.94 -9.55
C ASN A 139 -4.76 -26.06 -8.03
N LEU A 140 -5.13 -25.04 -7.27
CA LEU A 140 -5.09 -25.00 -5.81
C LEU A 140 -6.44 -24.56 -5.23
N VAL A 141 -6.77 -25.06 -4.05
CA VAL A 141 -7.96 -24.64 -3.28
C VAL A 141 -7.59 -23.43 -2.42
N GLU A 142 -8.52 -22.49 -2.23
CA GLU A 142 -8.29 -21.25 -1.47
C GLU A 142 -7.85 -21.50 -0.01
N ASP A 143 -8.30 -22.59 0.60
CA ASP A 143 -7.89 -23.01 1.95
C ASP A 143 -6.42 -23.48 2.04
N GLN A 144 -5.77 -23.73 0.89
CA GLN A 144 -4.39 -24.21 0.83
C GLN A 144 -3.36 -23.09 0.59
N ILE A 145 -3.81 -21.85 0.45
CA ILE A 145 -2.93 -20.72 0.16
C ILE A 145 -2.91 -19.70 1.31
N PRO A 146 -1.81 -18.95 1.49
CA PRO A 146 -1.77 -17.89 2.48
C PRO A 146 -2.80 -16.78 2.19
N PRO A 147 -3.31 -16.07 3.20
CA PRO A 147 -4.28 -14.99 3.01
C PRO A 147 -3.81 -13.90 2.02
N VAL A 148 -2.50 -13.64 1.96
CA VAL A 148 -1.90 -12.68 1.03
C VAL A 148 -2.01 -13.13 -0.42
N ALA A 149 -1.98 -14.43 -0.70
CA ALA A 149 -2.17 -14.96 -2.04
C ALA A 149 -3.65 -14.90 -2.47
N ALA A 150 -4.58 -15.10 -1.51
CA ALA A 150 -6.01 -15.06 -1.75
C ALA A 150 -6.49 -13.69 -2.26
N THR A 151 -5.89 -12.58 -1.79
CA THR A 151 -6.23 -11.23 -2.26
C THR A 151 -6.01 -11.01 -3.76
N TRP A 152 -5.20 -11.85 -4.42
CA TRP A 152 -4.92 -11.76 -5.85
C TRP A 152 -5.89 -12.56 -6.72
N ILE A 153 -6.66 -13.51 -6.17
CA ILE A 153 -7.48 -14.45 -6.95
C ILE A 153 -8.45 -13.71 -7.88
N GLN A 154 -9.26 -12.80 -7.33
CA GLN A 154 -10.27 -12.04 -8.09
C GLN A 154 -9.63 -11.23 -9.23
N ARG A 155 -8.45 -10.70 -8.98
CA ARG A 155 -7.72 -9.91 -9.97
C ARG A 155 -7.13 -10.79 -11.07
N TRP A 156 -6.61 -11.97 -10.71
CA TRP A 156 -6.17 -12.98 -11.66
C TRP A 156 -7.30 -13.48 -12.53
N GLN A 157 -8.45 -13.82 -11.96
CA GLN A 157 -9.64 -14.25 -12.70
C GLN A 157 -10.03 -13.20 -13.74
N ARG A 158 -10.06 -11.91 -13.35
CA ARG A 158 -10.35 -10.82 -14.30
C ARG A 158 -9.34 -10.78 -15.45
N VAL A 159 -8.05 -10.86 -15.15
CA VAL A 159 -6.98 -10.79 -16.15
C VAL A 159 -7.02 -11.98 -17.11
N LEU A 160 -7.32 -13.18 -16.60
CA LEU A 160 -7.41 -14.41 -17.38
C LEU A 160 -8.68 -14.48 -18.24
N LEU A 161 -9.78 -13.87 -17.79
CA LEU A 161 -11.05 -13.83 -18.52
C LEU A 161 -11.13 -12.67 -19.53
N ALA A 162 -10.33 -11.62 -19.34
CA ALA A 162 -10.26 -10.48 -20.25
C ALA A 162 -9.53 -10.85 -21.56
N ARG A 163 -10.25 -11.56 -22.45
CA ARG A 163 -9.87 -11.80 -23.84
C ARG A 163 -9.98 -10.53 -24.67
#